data_AF-A0A972MBF7-F1
#
_entry.id   AF-A0A972MBF7-F1
#
_cell.length_a   1.000
_cell.length_b   1.000
_cell.length_c   1.000
_cell.angle_alpha   90.00
_cell.angle_beta   90.00
_cell.angle_gamma   90.00
#
_symmetry.space_group_name_H-M   'P 1'
#
loop_
_entity.id
_entity.type
_entity.pdbx_description
1 polymer ?
#
loop_
_entity_poly.entity_id
_entity_poly.type
_entity_poly.pdbx_seq_one_letter_code
_entity_poly.pdbx_strand_id
1 'polypeptide(L)'
;MRYKITAESITPLHIGTGNFLSPFSNLLKEEKINDESRIVIKNTDYVTNEDPEFIKEFINSNERIFVPGSTIKGAVKTAYLYDFLTDFYGKKLLIEWLKEIDNILPKKNTTVDYNRKKKINREMSKSYNKGFEKKIFGYSGSFKLWNNLKFTDSNIIPDGSTDIYELRRFFLNTGHDGIPTFVEAIHPKKEFIFKLNYEKYNPKYSGFKQIGLRLDQIFTSIENIKKLINNFSKKLI
;
A
#
# COMPACT_ATOMS: atom_id res chain seq x y z
N MET A 1 6.43 22.75 -3.60
CA MET A 1 7.25 22.61 -2.38
C MET A 1 7.96 21.27 -2.43
N ARG A 2 9.19 21.17 -1.92
CA ARG A 2 9.99 19.93 -1.98
C ARG A 2 10.52 19.59 -0.59
N TYR A 3 10.26 18.38 -0.12
CA TYR A 3 10.73 17.86 1.16
C TYR A 3 11.56 16.60 0.95
N LYS A 4 12.62 16.43 1.73
CA LYS A 4 13.31 15.15 1.89
C LYS A 4 12.69 14.44 3.09
N ILE A 5 12.25 13.20 2.91
CA ILE A 5 11.65 12.38 3.95
C ILE A 5 12.56 11.18 4.16
N THR A 6 13.04 11.00 5.38
CA THR A 6 13.71 9.78 5.83
C THR A 6 12.71 8.97 6.64
N ALA A 7 12.54 7.70 6.29
CA ALA A 7 11.74 6.74 7.03
C ALA A 7 12.61 5.55 7.43
N GLU A 8 12.29 4.88 8.52
CA GLU A 8 13.00 3.69 9.00
C GLU A 8 11.99 2.55 9.18
N SER A 9 12.33 1.33 8.75
CA SER A 9 11.54 0.15 9.07
C SER A 9 11.66 -0.19 10.55
N ILE A 10 10.56 -0.31 11.28
CA ILE A 10 10.58 -0.79 12.68
C ILE A 10 10.39 -2.31 12.78
N THR A 11 9.82 -2.91 11.74
CA THR A 11 9.53 -4.34 11.60
C THR A 11 10.02 -4.83 10.23
N PRO A 12 10.08 -6.15 9.99
CA PRO A 12 10.29 -6.66 8.65
C PRO A 12 9.28 -6.05 7.68
N LEU A 13 9.75 -5.61 6.51
CA LEU A 13 8.92 -4.92 5.51
C LEU A 13 8.90 -5.73 4.22
N HIS A 14 7.71 -6.17 3.80
CA HIS A 14 7.48 -6.81 2.50
C HIS A 14 6.59 -5.93 1.63
N ILE A 15 7.00 -5.72 0.37
CA ILE A 15 6.21 -5.07 -0.68
C ILE A 15 6.26 -5.98 -1.90
N GLY A 16 5.17 -6.72 -2.15
CA GLY A 16 5.15 -7.74 -3.19
C GLY A 16 4.95 -7.19 -4.61
N THR A 17 5.53 -7.87 -5.59
CA THR A 17 5.30 -7.68 -7.04
C THR A 17 4.08 -8.46 -7.53
N GLY A 18 3.61 -9.44 -6.75
CA GLY A 18 2.68 -10.47 -7.20
C GLY A 18 3.38 -11.70 -7.78
N ASN A 19 4.71 -11.66 -7.91
CA ASN A 19 5.54 -12.79 -8.33
C ASN A 19 6.04 -13.58 -7.11
N PHE A 20 6.61 -14.74 -7.41
CA PHE A 20 7.28 -15.62 -6.46
C PHE A 20 8.73 -15.80 -6.88
N LEU A 21 9.62 -15.97 -5.91
CA LEU A 21 11.00 -16.37 -6.19
C LEU A 21 10.97 -17.77 -6.80
N SER A 22 11.68 -17.94 -7.91
CA SER A 22 11.86 -19.27 -8.50
C SER A 22 12.71 -20.12 -7.55
N PRO A 23 12.40 -21.42 -7.38
CA PRO A 23 13.28 -22.37 -6.70
C PRO A 23 14.74 -22.31 -7.17
N PHE A 24 14.94 -21.93 -8.43
CA PHE A 24 16.23 -21.86 -9.07
C PHE A 24 16.87 -20.47 -9.03
N SER A 25 16.13 -19.41 -8.69
CA SER A 25 16.66 -18.03 -8.70
C SER A 25 17.78 -17.82 -7.68
N ASN A 26 17.72 -18.48 -6.52
CA ASN A 26 18.77 -18.45 -5.50
C ASN A 26 19.94 -19.41 -5.79
N LEU A 27 19.82 -20.28 -6.81
CA LEU A 27 20.83 -21.28 -7.16
C LEU A 27 21.79 -20.79 -8.26
N LEU A 28 21.63 -19.57 -8.77
CA LEU A 28 22.44 -19.06 -9.88
C LEU A 28 23.33 -17.93 -9.37
N LYS A 29 24.53 -18.27 -8.89
CA LYS A 29 25.59 -17.28 -8.72
C LYS A 29 26.57 -17.43 -9.88
N GLU A 30 26.76 -16.35 -10.64
CA GLU A 30 27.79 -16.31 -11.67
C GLU A 30 29.15 -16.19 -10.99
N GLU A 31 29.97 -17.25 -11.04
CA GLU A 31 31.36 -17.21 -10.59
C GLU A 31 32.27 -17.16 -11.82
N LYS A 32 33.22 -16.22 -11.83
CA LYS A 32 34.30 -16.20 -12.81
C LYS A 32 35.38 -17.18 -12.36
N ILE A 33 35.52 -18.28 -13.09
CA ILE A 33 36.64 -19.21 -12.92
C ILE A 33 37.39 -19.23 -14.24
N ASN A 34 38.64 -18.77 -14.25
CA ASN A 34 39.52 -18.76 -15.42
C ASN A 34 38.92 -18.04 -16.64
N ASP A 35 38.44 -16.81 -16.47
CA ASP A 35 37.86 -15.95 -17.53
C ASP A 35 36.58 -16.47 -18.23
N GLU A 36 36.08 -17.64 -17.84
CA GLU A 36 34.76 -18.15 -18.24
C GLU A 36 33.72 -17.85 -17.15
N SER A 37 32.59 -17.25 -17.52
CA SER A 37 31.43 -17.16 -16.64
C SER A 37 30.83 -18.55 -16.51
N ARG A 38 30.83 -19.13 -15.31
CA ARG A 38 30.09 -20.37 -15.02
C ARG A 38 29.01 -20.09 -14.00
N ILE A 39 27.82 -20.62 -14.28
CA ILE A 39 26.71 -20.65 -13.33
C ILE A 39 27.05 -21.73 -12.31
N VAL A 40 27.29 -21.34 -11.06
CA VAL A 40 27.57 -22.27 -9.96
C VAL A 40 26.36 -22.36 -9.06
N ILE A 41 25.83 -23.58 -8.93
CA ILE A 41 24.77 -23.93 -7.97
C ILE A 41 25.41 -24.08 -6.59
N LYS A 42 25.25 -23.07 -5.71
CA LYS A 42 25.69 -23.15 -4.32
C LYS A 42 24.51 -23.38 -3.37
N ASN A 43 24.70 -24.37 -2.50
CA ASN A 43 23.95 -24.72 -1.28
C ASN A 43 22.45 -24.99 -1.43
N THR A 44 22.15 -26.29 -1.41
CA THR A 44 20.82 -26.90 -1.23
C THR A 44 20.32 -26.88 0.22
N ASP A 45 21.08 -26.35 1.17
CA ASP A 45 20.79 -26.49 2.61
C ASP A 45 19.66 -25.57 3.11
N TYR A 46 19.27 -24.54 2.33
CA TYR A 46 18.11 -23.68 2.61
C TYR A 46 16.82 -24.17 1.95
N VAL A 47 16.86 -25.26 1.19
CA VAL A 47 15.64 -25.94 0.77
C VAL A 47 15.20 -26.80 1.95
N THR A 48 14.63 -26.15 2.97
CA THR A 48 13.72 -26.85 3.88
C THR A 48 12.69 -27.60 3.02
N ASN A 49 12.23 -28.77 3.45
CA ASN A 49 11.33 -29.68 2.73
C ASN A 49 9.94 -29.10 2.31
N GLU A 50 9.79 -27.78 2.26
CA GLU A 50 8.60 -27.06 1.86
C GLU A 50 8.91 -26.33 0.54
N ASP A 51 8.13 -26.62 -0.50
CA ASP A 51 8.41 -26.23 -1.89
C ASP A 51 8.78 -24.74 -2.04
N PRO A 52 9.95 -24.41 -2.63
CA PRO A 52 10.37 -23.02 -2.88
C PRO A 52 9.42 -22.22 -3.78
N GLU A 53 8.44 -22.87 -4.42
CA GLU A 53 7.46 -22.27 -5.32
C GLU A 53 6.52 -21.23 -4.66
N PHE A 54 6.63 -20.99 -3.35
CA PHE A 54 5.70 -20.13 -2.60
C PHE A 54 6.31 -18.91 -1.92
N ILE A 55 7.61 -18.62 -2.08
CA ILE A 55 8.21 -17.43 -1.47
C ILE A 55 7.83 -16.20 -2.29
N LYS A 56 7.08 -15.27 -1.69
CA LYS A 56 6.71 -14.02 -2.37
C LYS A 56 7.90 -13.09 -2.47
N GLU A 57 8.22 -12.69 -3.68
CA GLU A 57 9.34 -11.81 -4.02
C GLU A 57 9.09 -10.38 -3.53
N PHE A 58 10.14 -9.71 -3.05
CA PHE A 58 10.11 -8.29 -2.77
C PHE A 58 10.29 -7.47 -4.06
N ILE A 59 9.60 -6.34 -4.18
CA ILE A 59 9.72 -5.46 -5.36
C ILE A 59 11.15 -4.97 -5.61
N ASN A 60 11.63 -5.26 -6.82
CA ASN A 60 12.95 -4.88 -7.27
C ASN A 60 12.89 -4.32 -8.70
N SER A 61 13.96 -3.64 -9.11
CA SER A 61 14.20 -3.22 -10.48
C SER A 61 15.64 -3.56 -10.85
N ASN A 62 15.81 -4.44 -11.84
CA ASN A 62 17.11 -5.03 -12.19
C ASN A 62 17.81 -5.59 -10.93
N GLU A 63 17.09 -6.42 -10.17
CA GLU A 63 17.56 -7.08 -8.93
C GLU A 63 17.87 -6.12 -7.76
N ARG A 64 17.65 -4.81 -7.95
CA ARG A 64 17.87 -3.81 -6.90
C ARG A 64 16.59 -3.53 -6.16
N ILE A 65 16.65 -3.74 -4.85
CA ILE A 65 15.52 -3.60 -3.94
C ILE A 65 15.31 -2.11 -3.62
N PHE A 66 14.06 -1.67 -3.66
CA PHE A 66 13.67 -0.30 -3.32
C PHE A 66 12.23 -0.26 -2.80
N VAL A 67 11.86 0.79 -2.07
CA VAL A 67 10.47 1.06 -1.70
C VAL A 67 9.85 2.01 -2.73
N PRO A 68 8.77 1.62 -3.42
CA PRO A 68 8.11 2.49 -4.38
C PRO A 68 7.49 3.73 -3.72
N GLY A 69 7.56 4.87 -4.40
CA GLY A 69 6.93 6.11 -3.99
C GLY A 69 5.40 6.00 -3.93
N SER A 70 4.82 5.11 -4.74
CA SER A 70 3.40 4.78 -4.72
C SER A 70 2.96 4.13 -3.40
N THR A 71 3.83 3.35 -2.75
CA THR A 71 3.54 2.69 -1.46
C THR A 71 3.36 3.71 -0.35
N ILE A 72 4.34 4.61 -0.16
CA ILE A 72 4.25 5.67 0.85
C ILE A 72 3.13 6.66 0.53
N LYS A 73 2.91 6.98 -0.76
CA LYS A 73 1.78 7.81 -1.19
C LYS A 73 0.44 7.17 -0.83
N GLY A 74 0.32 5.86 -1.00
CA GLY A 74 -0.87 5.09 -0.63
C GLY A 74 -1.14 5.17 0.87
N ALA A 75 -0.12 4.95 1.70
CA ALA A 75 -0.24 5.05 3.16
C ALA A 75 -0.69 6.46 3.60
N VAL A 76 -0.06 7.50 3.06
CA VAL A 76 -0.41 8.91 3.33
C VAL A 76 -1.84 9.23 2.85
N LYS A 77 -2.25 8.73 1.68
CA LYS A 77 -3.62 8.87 1.16
C LYS A 77 -4.64 8.23 2.09
N THR A 78 -4.33 7.07 2.67
CA THR A 78 -5.19 6.40 3.66
C THR A 78 -5.33 7.22 4.94
N ALA A 79 -4.22 7.73 5.48
CA ALA A 79 -4.25 8.59 6.67
C ALA A 79 -5.09 9.86 6.41
N TYR A 80 -4.87 10.52 5.27
CA TYR A 80 -5.67 11.68 4.85
C TYR A 80 -7.15 11.34 4.73
N LEU A 81 -7.49 10.22 4.08
CA LEU A 81 -8.89 9.83 3.91
C LEU A 81 -9.56 9.61 5.26
N TYR A 82 -8.89 8.95 6.21
CA TYR A 82 -9.41 8.78 7.56
C TYR A 82 -9.65 10.12 8.27
N ASP A 83 -8.66 11.01 8.27
CA ASP A 83 -8.76 12.35 8.85
C ASP A 83 -9.86 13.19 8.17
N PHE A 84 -10.03 13.01 6.86
CA PHE A 84 -11.11 13.64 6.10
C PHE A 84 -12.48 13.12 6.53
N LEU A 85 -12.68 11.80 6.53
CA LEU A 85 -13.97 11.18 6.87
C LEU A 85 -14.36 11.31 8.35
N THR A 86 -13.44 11.74 9.21
CA THR A 86 -13.72 11.98 10.63
C THR A 86 -14.07 13.44 10.94
N ASP A 87 -13.82 14.37 10.01
CA ASP A 87 -14.27 15.76 10.13
C ASP A 87 -15.76 15.93 9.81
N PHE A 88 -16.31 17.12 10.07
CA PHE A 88 -17.73 17.39 9.82
C PHE A 88 -18.13 17.24 8.34
N TYR A 89 -17.32 17.71 7.41
CA TYR A 89 -17.65 17.74 5.99
C TYR A 89 -17.55 16.36 5.32
N GLY A 90 -16.46 15.64 5.56
CA GLY A 90 -16.25 14.27 5.13
C GLY A 90 -17.27 13.31 5.74
N LYS A 91 -17.67 13.50 7.01
CA LYS A 91 -18.81 12.75 7.60
C LYS A 91 -20.10 13.01 6.83
N LYS A 92 -20.41 14.28 6.54
CA LYS A 92 -21.61 14.65 5.78
C LYS A 92 -21.60 13.99 4.39
N LEU A 93 -20.46 14.08 3.68
CA LEU A 93 -20.28 13.47 2.37
C LEU A 93 -20.42 11.94 2.40
N LEU A 94 -19.87 11.30 3.44
CA LEU A 94 -20.00 9.85 3.66
C LEU A 94 -21.46 9.47 3.88
N ILE A 95 -22.20 10.20 4.71
CA ILE A 95 -23.63 9.96 4.98
C ILE A 95 -24.46 10.13 3.70
N GLU A 96 -24.19 11.18 2.91
CA GLU A 96 -24.87 11.40 1.63
C GLU A 96 -24.61 10.23 0.65
N TRP A 97 -23.37 9.76 0.56
CA TRP A 97 -23.04 8.60 -0.27
C TRP A 97 -23.67 7.30 0.24
N LEU A 98 -23.72 7.06 1.55
CA LEU A 98 -24.38 5.89 2.13
C LEU A 98 -25.88 5.87 1.80
N LYS A 99 -26.54 7.03 1.83
CA LYS A 99 -27.95 7.17 1.41
C LYS A 99 -28.15 6.82 -0.06
N GLU A 100 -27.22 7.21 -0.94
CA GLU A 100 -27.27 6.82 -2.36
C GLU A 100 -27.15 5.31 -2.53
N ILE A 101 -26.31 4.64 -1.74
CA ILE A 101 -26.16 3.17 -1.77
C ILE A 101 -27.41 2.48 -1.25
N ASP A 102 -28.00 2.94 -0.15
CA ASP A 102 -29.20 2.34 0.42
C ASP A 102 -30.38 2.37 -0.56
N ASN A 103 -30.43 3.38 -1.45
CA ASN A 103 -31.42 3.45 -2.52
C ASN A 103 -31.17 2.45 -3.66
N ILE A 104 -29.93 1.96 -3.82
CA ILE A 104 -29.54 0.96 -4.83
C ILE A 104 -29.72 -0.46 -4.28
N LEU A 105 -29.62 -0.65 -2.98
CA LEU A 105 -29.74 -1.96 -2.35
C LEU A 105 -31.22 -2.36 -2.18
N PRO A 106 -31.63 -3.57 -2.59
CA PRO A 106 -33.01 -4.02 -2.44
C PRO A 106 -33.38 -4.10 -0.95
N LYS A 107 -34.53 -3.49 -0.59
CA LYS A 107 -35.09 -3.51 0.79
C LYS A 107 -35.17 -4.94 1.34
N LYS A 108 -34.96 -5.08 2.65
CA LYS A 108 -35.00 -6.36 3.38
C LYS A 108 -36.35 -7.06 3.14
N ASN A 109 -36.34 -8.18 2.41
CA ASN A 109 -37.22 -9.30 2.70
C ASN A 109 -36.39 -10.37 3.40
N THR A 110 -36.95 -10.86 4.49
CA THR A 110 -36.40 -11.73 5.53
C THR A 110 -35.98 -13.09 4.99
N THR A 111 -34.69 -13.25 4.69
CA THR A 111 -33.87 -14.46 4.94
C THR A 111 -32.46 -14.16 4.44
N VAL A 112 -31.47 -14.32 5.33
CA VAL A 112 -30.07 -13.93 5.08
C VAL A 112 -29.39 -15.05 4.30
N ASP A 113 -29.47 -14.99 2.98
CA ASP A 113 -28.77 -15.92 2.12
C ASP A 113 -27.29 -15.49 1.98
N TYR A 114 -26.33 -16.40 2.23
CA TYR A 114 -24.88 -16.15 2.15
C TYR A 114 -24.49 -15.53 0.79
N ASN A 115 -25.19 -15.95 -0.26
CA ASN A 115 -25.04 -15.43 -1.62
C ASN A 115 -25.42 -13.94 -1.76
N ARG A 116 -26.39 -13.45 -0.96
CA ARG A 116 -26.76 -12.03 -0.93
C ARG A 116 -25.68 -11.18 -0.27
N LYS A 117 -25.05 -11.65 0.81
CA LYS A 117 -23.96 -10.92 1.49
C LYS A 117 -22.74 -10.75 0.57
N LYS A 118 -22.38 -11.80 -0.17
CA LYS A 118 -21.31 -11.75 -1.19
C LYS A 118 -21.67 -10.82 -2.35
N LYS A 119 -22.92 -10.81 -2.81
CA LYS A 119 -23.41 -9.90 -3.86
C LYS A 119 -23.40 -8.44 -3.39
N ILE A 120 -23.87 -8.16 -2.17
CA ILE A 120 -23.83 -6.82 -1.56
C ILE A 120 -22.39 -6.34 -1.43
N ASN A 121 -21.47 -7.16 -0.91
CA ASN A 121 -20.06 -6.77 -0.79
C ASN A 121 -19.42 -6.46 -2.15
N ARG A 122 -19.77 -7.23 -3.20
CA ARG A 122 -19.32 -6.96 -4.58
C ARG A 122 -19.88 -5.64 -5.11
N GLU A 123 -21.17 -5.39 -4.95
CA GLU A 123 -21.80 -4.15 -5.41
C GLU A 123 -21.34 -2.92 -4.61
N MET A 124 -21.15 -3.06 -3.29
CA MET A 124 -20.51 -2.06 -2.42
C MET A 124 -19.08 -1.75 -2.90
N SER A 125 -18.27 -2.77 -3.18
CA SER A 125 -16.90 -2.57 -3.68
C SER A 125 -16.89 -1.88 -5.04
N LYS A 126 -17.80 -2.26 -5.95
CA LYS A 126 -17.96 -1.59 -7.25
C LYS A 126 -18.43 -0.14 -7.09
N SER A 127 -19.39 0.13 -6.19
CA SER A 127 -19.92 1.47 -5.92
C SER A 127 -18.89 2.38 -5.25
N TYR A 128 -18.10 1.84 -4.32
CA TYR A 128 -16.98 2.53 -3.70
C TYR A 128 -15.93 2.94 -4.75
N ASN A 129 -15.47 1.97 -5.55
CA ASN A 129 -14.45 2.20 -6.58
C ASN A 129 -14.95 3.11 -7.72
N LYS A 130 -16.23 3.02 -8.12
CA LYS A 130 -16.79 3.83 -9.22
C LYS A 130 -17.32 5.21 -8.80
N GLY A 131 -17.82 5.32 -7.57
CA GLY A 131 -18.61 6.47 -7.11
C GLY A 131 -17.92 7.29 -6.02
N PHE A 132 -17.60 6.68 -4.88
CA PHE A 132 -17.07 7.41 -3.72
C PHE A 132 -15.64 7.86 -3.94
N GLU A 133 -14.78 6.95 -4.38
CA GLU A 133 -13.38 7.27 -4.64
C GLU A 133 -13.28 8.33 -5.75
N LYS A 134 -14.17 8.27 -6.74
CA LYS A 134 -14.30 9.27 -7.79
C LYS A 134 -14.78 10.63 -7.25
N LYS A 135 -15.75 10.65 -6.33
CA LYS A 135 -16.27 11.86 -5.67
C LYS A 135 -15.29 12.51 -4.69
N ILE A 136 -14.37 11.74 -4.09
CA ILE A 136 -13.36 12.29 -3.18
C ILE A 136 -12.07 12.63 -3.92
N PHE A 137 -11.62 11.78 -4.86
CA PHE A 137 -10.30 11.90 -5.47
C PHE A 137 -10.29 12.33 -6.94
N GLY A 138 -11.46 12.50 -7.57
CA GLY A 138 -11.59 13.17 -8.87
C GLY A 138 -11.38 12.31 -10.13
N TYR A 139 -11.55 10.98 -10.07
CA TYR A 139 -11.22 10.04 -11.16
C TYR A 139 -12.02 10.17 -12.50
N SER A 140 -12.63 11.30 -12.85
CA SER A 140 -13.07 11.58 -14.24
C SER A 140 -12.06 12.41 -15.02
N GLY A 141 -11.44 11.79 -16.02
CA GLY A 141 -11.03 12.41 -17.29
C GLY A 141 -9.78 13.28 -17.33
N SER A 142 -9.43 14.01 -16.27
CA SER A 142 -8.25 14.90 -16.27
C SER A 142 -7.84 15.43 -14.90
N PHE A 143 -8.68 15.25 -13.87
CA PHE A 143 -8.48 15.88 -12.57
C PHE A 143 -8.10 14.89 -11.47
N LYS A 144 -6.82 14.55 -11.36
CA LYS A 144 -6.33 13.71 -10.25
C LYS A 144 -5.82 14.62 -9.15
N LEU A 145 -6.63 14.85 -8.12
CA LEU A 145 -6.28 15.70 -6.97
C LEU A 145 -4.91 15.31 -6.36
N TRP A 146 -4.62 14.01 -6.35
CA TRP A 146 -3.38 13.45 -5.83
C TRP A 146 -2.18 13.54 -6.79
N ASN A 147 -2.34 13.98 -8.04
CA ASN A 147 -1.20 14.17 -8.94
C ASN A 147 -0.29 15.29 -8.48
N ASN A 148 -0.84 16.24 -7.72
CA ASN A 148 -0.11 17.31 -7.09
C ASN A 148 0.85 16.81 -6.02
N LEU A 149 0.62 15.61 -5.47
CA LEU A 149 1.46 14.97 -4.47
C LEU A 149 2.31 13.87 -5.11
N LYS A 150 3.61 14.11 -5.28
CA LYS A 150 4.54 13.20 -5.93
C LYS A 150 5.59 12.74 -4.92
N PHE A 151 5.68 11.44 -4.69
CA PHE A 151 6.78 10.82 -3.99
C PHE A 151 7.68 10.17 -5.04
N THR A 152 8.99 10.35 -4.91
CA THR A 152 9.95 9.49 -5.63
C THR A 152 9.92 8.11 -5.03
N ASP A 153 10.46 7.14 -5.76
CA ASP A 153 10.92 5.89 -5.16
C ASP A 153 12.05 6.18 -4.15
N SER A 154 12.30 5.22 -3.24
CA SER A 154 13.39 5.34 -2.28
C SER A 154 14.75 5.24 -2.96
N ASN A 155 15.83 5.48 -2.20
CA ASN A 155 17.14 4.97 -2.57
C ASN A 155 17.10 3.44 -2.70
N ILE A 156 18.04 2.91 -3.50
CA ILE A 156 18.33 1.48 -3.54
C ILE A 156 18.77 1.03 -2.16
N ILE A 157 18.27 -0.12 -1.76
CA ILE A 157 18.60 -0.77 -0.50
C ILE A 157 19.79 -1.70 -0.75
N PRO A 158 20.82 -1.70 0.10
CA PRO A 158 22.00 -2.53 -0.10
C PRO A 158 21.68 -4.02 -0.12
N ASP A 159 22.41 -4.78 -0.95
CA ASP A 159 22.34 -6.24 -1.00
C ASP A 159 22.54 -6.86 0.40
N GLY A 160 21.89 -7.99 0.66
CA GLY A 160 21.89 -8.62 2.00
C GLY A 160 21.08 -7.86 3.04
N SER A 161 20.22 -6.91 2.64
CA SER A 161 19.26 -6.26 3.55
C SER A 161 17.90 -6.95 3.62
N THR A 162 17.70 -8.03 2.85
CA THR A 162 16.50 -8.86 2.86
C THR A 162 16.80 -10.27 3.35
N ASP A 163 15.76 -10.90 3.87
CA ASP A 163 15.77 -12.31 4.28
C ASP A 163 14.36 -12.90 4.08
N ILE A 164 14.23 -14.22 4.18
CA ILE A 164 12.97 -14.94 4.07
C ILE A 164 12.32 -15.03 5.45
N TYR A 165 11.06 -14.57 5.54
CA TYR A 165 10.27 -14.62 6.76
C TYR A 165 9.06 -15.53 6.59
N GLU A 166 8.79 -16.35 7.60
CA GLU A 166 7.54 -17.10 7.72
C GLU A 166 6.44 -16.17 8.30
N LEU A 167 5.37 -15.96 7.53
CA LEU A 167 4.18 -15.25 7.98
C LEU A 167 3.14 -16.24 8.49
N ARG A 168 2.85 -16.16 9.78
CA ARG A 168 1.70 -16.84 10.41
C ARG A 168 0.54 -15.87 10.58
N ARG A 169 -0.62 -16.23 10.04
CA ARG A 169 -1.85 -15.43 10.20
C ARG A 169 -2.66 -15.97 11.35
N PHE A 170 -2.78 -15.21 12.43
CA PHE A 170 -3.67 -15.55 13.54
C PHE A 170 -5.07 -14.95 13.33
N PHE A 171 -6.10 -15.80 13.31
CA PHE A 171 -7.48 -15.34 13.21
C PHE A 171 -8.08 -15.14 14.60
N LEU A 172 -8.08 -13.90 15.10
CA LEU A 172 -8.57 -13.55 16.45
C LEU A 172 -9.97 -14.10 16.77
N ASN A 173 -10.87 -14.14 15.78
CA ASN A 173 -12.25 -14.58 16.00
C ASN A 173 -12.40 -16.10 16.13
N THR A 174 -11.51 -16.87 15.50
CA THR A 174 -11.59 -18.35 15.50
C THR A 174 -10.50 -18.99 16.36
N GLY A 175 -9.47 -18.23 16.77
CA GLY A 175 -8.34 -18.73 17.55
C GLY A 175 -7.43 -19.69 16.79
N HIS A 176 -7.60 -19.81 15.46
CA HIS A 176 -6.81 -20.72 14.62
C HIS A 176 -5.75 -19.97 13.81
N ASP A 177 -4.66 -20.67 13.53
CA ASP A 177 -3.63 -20.24 12.59
C ASP A 177 -4.06 -20.53 11.14
N GLY A 178 -3.79 -19.57 10.26
CA GLY A 178 -3.83 -19.79 8.82
C GLY A 178 -2.61 -20.56 8.34
N ILE A 179 -2.68 -21.00 7.08
CA ILE A 179 -1.56 -21.64 6.40
C ILE A 179 -0.38 -20.65 6.37
N PRO A 180 0.82 -21.06 6.83
CA PRO A 180 2.02 -20.23 6.74
C PRO A 180 2.29 -19.76 5.31
N THR A 181 2.92 -18.61 5.17
CA THR A 181 3.35 -18.11 3.86
C THR A 181 4.73 -17.50 4.00
N PHE A 182 5.62 -17.78 3.05
CA PHE A 182 6.96 -17.23 3.06
C PHE A 182 7.04 -15.96 2.22
N VAL A 183 7.76 -14.96 2.71
CA VAL A 183 7.97 -13.69 2.01
C VAL A 183 9.43 -13.27 2.12
N GLU A 184 9.96 -12.71 1.05
CA GLU A 184 11.18 -11.94 1.11
C GLU A 184 10.86 -10.56 1.71
N ALA A 185 11.56 -10.16 2.77
CA ALA A 185 11.31 -8.87 3.43
C ALA A 185 12.61 -8.18 3.85
N ILE A 186 12.60 -6.86 3.83
CA ILE A 186 13.68 -6.02 4.32
C ILE A 186 13.73 -6.14 5.85
N HIS A 187 14.93 -6.28 6.40
CA HIS A 187 15.14 -6.28 7.85
C HIS A 187 14.59 -4.99 8.52
N PRO A 188 14.28 -5.04 9.83
CA PRO A 188 14.09 -3.85 10.63
C PRO A 188 15.33 -2.93 10.61
N LYS A 189 15.11 -1.67 10.99
CA LYS A 189 16.11 -0.60 11.14
C LYS A 189 16.83 -0.26 9.84
N LYS A 190 16.13 -0.36 8.72
CA LYS A 190 16.62 0.05 7.40
C LYS A 190 16.01 1.39 7.03
N GLU A 191 16.87 2.31 6.60
CA GLU A 191 16.45 3.66 6.22
C GLU A 191 16.06 3.74 4.73
N PHE A 192 15.02 4.52 4.48
CA PHE A 192 14.50 4.82 3.15
C PHE A 192 14.41 6.34 2.98
N ILE A 193 14.98 6.83 1.88
CA ILE A 193 14.99 8.26 1.57
C ILE A 193 14.06 8.53 0.39
N PHE A 194 13.01 9.30 0.63
CA PHE A 194 12.06 9.75 -0.38
C PHE A 194 12.18 11.26 -0.61
N LYS A 195 11.85 11.70 -1.82
CA LYS A 195 11.58 13.12 -2.10
C LYS A 195 10.10 13.31 -2.32
N LEU A 196 9.50 14.21 -1.55
CA LEU A 196 8.12 14.63 -1.69
C LEU A 196 8.07 15.97 -2.42
N ASN A 197 7.35 16.02 -3.53
CA ASN A 197 7.01 17.26 -4.21
C ASN A 197 5.49 17.48 -4.13
N TYR A 198 5.09 18.66 -3.64
CA TYR A 198 3.70 19.09 -3.61
C TYR A 198 3.48 20.36 -4.43
N GLU A 199 2.55 20.30 -5.38
CA GLU A 199 2.06 21.43 -6.17
C GLU A 199 0.72 21.90 -5.59
N LYS A 200 0.56 23.22 -5.38
CA LYS A 200 -0.68 23.75 -4.78
C LYS A 200 -1.90 23.41 -5.64
N TYR A 201 -3.03 23.18 -4.98
CA TYR A 201 -4.31 22.95 -5.63
C TYR A 201 -4.71 24.15 -6.49
N ASN A 202 -5.16 23.88 -7.72
CA ASN A 202 -5.68 24.93 -8.59
C ASN A 202 -7.20 25.07 -8.37
N PRO A 203 -7.71 26.20 -7.88
CA PRO A 203 -9.13 26.38 -7.56
C PRO A 203 -10.05 26.47 -8.78
N LYS A 204 -9.53 26.46 -10.02
CA LYS A 204 -10.34 26.41 -11.25
C LYS A 204 -11.25 25.17 -11.34
N TYR A 205 -11.04 24.16 -10.49
CA TYR A 205 -11.88 22.97 -10.40
C TYR A 205 -12.87 23.11 -9.23
N SER A 206 -14.10 23.52 -9.53
CA SER A 206 -15.12 23.84 -8.51
C SER A 206 -15.60 22.62 -7.72
N GLY A 207 -15.65 21.43 -8.35
CA GLY A 207 -16.22 20.22 -7.76
C GLY A 207 -15.47 19.63 -6.55
N PHE A 208 -14.20 19.99 -6.35
CA PHE A 208 -13.35 19.42 -5.29
C PHE A 208 -12.71 20.49 -4.40
N LYS A 209 -13.22 21.73 -4.43
CA LYS A 209 -12.59 22.89 -3.78
C LYS A 209 -12.24 22.64 -2.30
N GLN A 210 -13.14 22.05 -1.52
CA GLN A 210 -12.90 21.83 -0.09
C GLN A 210 -11.80 20.80 0.17
N ILE A 211 -11.80 19.71 -0.60
CA ILE A 211 -10.78 18.64 -0.50
C ILE A 211 -9.42 19.18 -0.96
N GLY A 212 -9.39 19.96 -2.04
CA GLY A 212 -8.19 20.63 -2.54
C GLY A 212 -7.59 21.64 -1.57
N LEU A 213 -8.42 22.51 -0.98
CA LEU A 213 -7.96 23.47 0.03
C LEU A 213 -7.41 22.78 1.28
N ARG A 214 -8.02 21.67 1.71
CA ARG A 214 -7.52 20.89 2.84
C ARG A 214 -6.20 20.20 2.53
N LEU A 215 -6.02 19.67 1.31
CA LEU A 215 -4.72 19.16 0.88
C LEU A 215 -3.65 20.26 0.91
N ASP A 216 -3.97 21.47 0.45
CA ASP A 216 -3.04 22.59 0.55
C ASP A 216 -2.68 22.89 2.01
N GLN A 217 -3.65 22.91 2.93
CA GLN A 217 -3.37 23.11 4.35
C GLN A 217 -2.42 22.05 4.92
N ILE A 218 -2.57 20.79 4.51
CA ILE A 218 -1.77 19.68 5.04
C ILE A 218 -0.40 19.63 4.37
N PHE A 219 -0.35 19.58 3.03
CA PHE A 219 0.88 19.27 2.29
C PHE A 219 1.78 20.48 2.04
N THR A 220 1.35 21.68 2.46
CA THR A 220 2.23 22.86 2.49
C THR A 220 3.17 22.89 3.70
N SER A 221 3.01 22.00 4.69
CA SER A 221 3.89 21.93 5.85
C SER A 221 4.21 20.48 6.20
N ILE A 222 5.49 20.17 6.37
CA ILE A 222 5.91 18.83 6.83
C ILE A 222 5.35 18.48 8.21
N GLU A 223 5.14 19.48 9.07
CA GLU A 223 4.60 19.29 10.41
C GLU A 223 3.13 18.86 10.36
N ASN A 224 2.35 19.41 9.42
CA ASN A 224 0.97 19.01 9.23
C ASN A 224 0.87 17.58 8.68
N ILE A 225 1.80 17.18 7.80
CA ILE A 225 1.91 15.80 7.32
C ILE A 225 2.22 14.84 8.48
N LYS A 226 3.19 15.19 9.33
CA LYS A 226 3.52 14.40 10.54
C LYS A 226 2.32 14.28 11.48
N LYS A 227 1.63 15.39 11.75
CA LYS A 227 0.43 15.42 12.60
C LYS A 227 -0.66 14.51 12.04
N LEU A 228 -0.91 14.57 10.73
CA LEU A 228 -1.87 13.70 10.04
C LEU A 228 -1.53 12.21 10.26
N ILE A 229 -0.29 11.83 9.97
CA ILE A 229 0.16 10.44 10.07
C ILE A 229 0.10 9.96 11.53
N ASN A 230 0.61 10.76 12.47
CA ASN A 230 0.62 10.41 13.90
C ASN A 230 -0.80 10.25 14.46
N ASN A 231 -1.73 11.12 14.07
CA ASN A 231 -3.12 11.01 14.48
C ASN A 231 -3.76 9.71 13.98
N PHE A 232 -3.46 9.32 12.74
CA PHE A 232 -3.95 8.08 12.16
C PHE A 232 -3.32 6.86 12.84
N SER A 233 -2.00 6.82 13.01
CA SER A 233 -1.29 5.70 13.65
C SER A 233 -1.77 5.43 15.08
N LYS A 234 -2.07 6.47 15.87
CA LYS A 234 -2.63 6.34 17.24
C LYS A 234 -4.04 5.71 17.29
N LYS A 235 -4.71 5.54 16.16
CA LYS A 235 -6.03 4.91 16.08
C LYS A 235 -5.97 3.46 15.61
N LEU A 236 -4.81 3.00 15.14
CA LEU A 236 -4.59 1.63 14.68
C LEU A 236 -4.03 0.73 15.79
N ILE A 237 -3.37 1.34 16.79
CA ILE A 237 -2.86 0.70 18.00
C ILE A 237 -3.92 0.86 19.09
#